data_AF-A0A378MWD3-F1
#
_entry.id   AF-A0A378MWD3-F1
#
_cell.length_a   1.000
_cell.length_b   1.000
_cell.length_c   1.000
_cell.angle_alpha   90.00
_cell.angle_beta   90.00
_cell.angle_gamma   90.00
#
_symmetry.space_group_name_H-M   'P 1'
#
loop_
_entity.id
_entity.type
_entity.pdbx_description
1 polymer ?
#
loop_
_entity_poly.entity_id
_entity_poly.type
_entity_poly.pdbx_seq_one_letter_code
_entity_poly.pdbx_strand_id
1 'polypeptide(L)'
;MSDDVTDLVHINNEFTASIVLSRCRLTPSGSKRWLIRFDTSLNPDITIAVRINESATEILDYYLLPTTEKVNEKLRLAESNPAELEIYRHDNLDRFFIMVNVF
;
A
#
# COMPACT_ATOMS: atom_id res chain seq x y z
N MET A 1 -13.92 -9.21 8.81
CA MET A 1 -13.39 -10.51 9.29
C MET A 1 -12.26 -10.85 8.32
N SER A 2 -11.01 -10.92 8.79
CA SER A 2 -9.89 -11.35 7.94
C SER A 2 -10.09 -12.83 7.62
N ASP A 3 -9.81 -13.23 6.38
CA ASP A 3 -9.78 -14.65 6.03
C ASP A 3 -8.47 -15.24 6.57
N ASP A 4 -8.51 -16.27 7.41
CA ASP A 4 -7.29 -16.87 7.97
C ASP A 4 -6.42 -17.56 6.90
N VAL A 5 -6.94 -17.72 5.67
CA VAL A 5 -6.22 -18.28 4.53
C VAL A 5 -5.61 -17.19 3.63
N THR A 6 -6.16 -15.97 3.66
CA THR A 6 -5.71 -14.86 2.80
C THR A 6 -5.66 -13.55 3.60
N ASP A 7 -4.56 -12.80 3.55
CA ASP A 7 -4.40 -11.49 4.23
C ASP A 7 -5.32 -10.38 3.63
N LEU A 8 -6.45 -10.76 3.04
CA LEU A 8 -7.50 -9.86 2.56
C LEU A 8 -8.40 -9.40 3.70
N VAL A 9 -8.62 -8.09 3.70
CA VAL A 9 -9.59 -7.42 4.55
C VAL A 9 -10.84 -7.17 3.70
N HIS A 10 -11.94 -7.83 4.07
CA HIS A 10 -13.26 -7.52 3.53
C HIS A 10 -13.86 -6.33 4.26
N ILE A 11 -14.31 -5.34 3.49
CA ILE A 11 -14.84 -4.08 4.00
C ILE A 11 -16.28 -3.96 3.53
N ASN A 12 -17.22 -3.94 4.49
CA ASN A 12 -18.66 -3.87 4.26
C ASN A 12 -19.20 -4.88 3.23
N ASN A 13 -18.47 -5.96 2.94
CA ASN A 13 -18.73 -6.91 1.85
C ASN A 13 -18.75 -6.32 0.43
N GLU A 14 -18.35 -5.05 0.26
CA GLU A 14 -18.44 -4.34 -1.02
C GLU A 14 -17.10 -4.19 -1.72
N PHE A 15 -16.00 -4.19 -0.95
CA PHE A 15 -14.66 -4.20 -1.53
C PHE A 15 -13.66 -4.91 -0.63
N THR A 16 -12.56 -5.32 -1.26
CA THR A 16 -11.46 -6.08 -0.68
C THR A 16 -10.20 -5.22 -0.65
N ALA A 17 -9.47 -5.30 0.45
CA ALA A 17 -8.18 -4.64 0.59
C ALA A 17 -7.10 -5.66 0.94
N SER A 18 -5.90 -5.50 0.38
CA SER A 18 -4.69 -6.12 0.92
C SER A 18 -3.84 -5.08 1.65
N ILE A 19 -3.04 -5.52 2.62
CA ILE A 19 -2.10 -4.65 3.33
C ILE A 19 -0.68 -5.17 3.08
N VAL A 20 0.20 -4.28 2.60
CA VAL A 20 1.60 -4.61 2.32
C VAL A 20 2.51 -3.73 3.14
N LEU A 21 3.25 -4.32 4.08
CA LEU A 21 4.30 -3.62 4.82
C LEU A 21 5.59 -3.60 4.00
N SER A 22 6.10 -2.40 3.71
CA SER A 22 7.39 -2.24 3.03
C SER A 22 8.37 -1.49 3.92
N ARG A 23 9.44 -2.17 4.32
CA ARG A 23 10.54 -1.53 5.06
C ARG A 23 11.45 -0.75 4.11
N CYS A 24 11.86 0.44 4.52
CA CYS A 24 12.85 1.23 3.83
C CYS A 24 14.16 0.43 3.63
N ARG A 25 14.74 0.57 2.44
CA ARG A 25 16.06 0.06 2.08
C ARG A 25 16.90 1.18 1.50
N LEU A 26 18.15 1.26 1.93
CA LEU A 26 19.12 2.18 1.34
C LEU A 26 19.73 1.57 0.08
N THR A 27 19.92 2.39 -0.95
CA THR A 27 20.81 2.06 -2.07
C THR A 27 22.27 2.20 -1.64
N PRO A 28 23.24 1.69 -2.43
CA PRO A 28 24.66 1.95 -2.18
C PRO A 28 25.01 3.45 -2.11
N SER A 29 24.23 4.31 -2.77
CA SER A 29 24.37 5.77 -2.73
C SER A 29 23.66 6.44 -1.55
N GLY A 30 23.03 5.67 -0.65
CA GLY A 30 22.33 6.17 0.53
C GLY A 30 20.90 6.66 0.29
N SER A 31 20.33 6.50 -0.91
CA SER A 31 18.96 6.92 -1.19
C SER A 31 17.94 5.90 -0.66
N LYS A 32 16.81 6.38 -0.13
CA LYS A 32 15.77 5.50 0.43
C LYS A 32 14.85 4.94 -0.64
N ARG A 33 14.53 3.65 -0.53
CA ARG A 33 13.65 2.92 -1.44
C ARG A 33 12.72 1.98 -0.70
N TRP A 34 11.52 1.83 -1.24
CA TRP A 34 10.53 0.85 -0.79
C TRP A 34 10.11 0.00 -1.99
N LEU A 35 10.02 -1.31 -1.77
CA LEU A 35 9.53 -2.24 -2.78
C LEU A 35 8.20 -2.77 -2.30
N ILE A 36 7.13 -2.35 -2.95
CA ILE A 36 5.78 -2.86 -2.74
C ILE A 36 5.66 -4.12 -3.60
N ARG A 37 5.29 -5.24 -2.99
CA ARG A 37 4.96 -6.47 -3.71
C ARG A 37 3.47 -6.66 -3.60
N PHE A 38 2.78 -6.61 -4.73
CA PHE A 38 1.34 -6.82 -4.74
C PHE A 38 1.04 -8.31 -4.61
N ASP A 39 0.00 -8.64 -3.87
CA ASP A 39 -0.56 -9.99 -3.92
C ASP A 39 -1.54 -10.10 -5.09
N THR A 40 -0.99 -10.27 -6.28
CA THR A 40 -1.78 -10.35 -7.52
C THR A 40 -2.60 -11.63 -7.59
N SER A 41 -2.31 -12.64 -6.76
CA SER A 41 -3.10 -13.87 -6.68
C SER A 41 -4.45 -13.65 -6.00
N LEU A 42 -4.48 -12.71 -5.06
CA LEU A 42 -5.67 -12.34 -4.29
C LEU A 42 -6.54 -11.29 -5.00
N ASN A 43 -5.98 -10.57 -5.98
CA ASN A 43 -6.67 -9.54 -6.77
C ASN A 43 -7.61 -8.63 -5.96
N PRO A 44 -7.10 -7.96 -4.90
CA PRO A 44 -7.91 -7.06 -4.08
C PRO A 44 -8.38 -5.86 -4.91
N ASP A 45 -9.42 -5.15 -4.47
CA ASP A 45 -9.83 -3.89 -5.10
C ASP A 45 -8.82 -2.77 -4.83
N ILE A 46 -8.22 -2.78 -3.63
CA ILE A 46 -7.20 -1.82 -3.20
C ILE A 46 -6.05 -2.48 -2.45
N THR A 47 -4.84 -2.01 -2.69
CA THR A 47 -3.66 -2.35 -1.86
C THR A 47 -3.30 -1.15 -0.98
N ILE A 48 -3.28 -1.36 0.33
CA ILE A 48 -2.76 -0.41 1.31
C ILE A 48 -1.28 -0.73 1.52
N ALA A 49 -0.42 0.02 0.84
CA ALA A 49 1.02 -0.10 0.98
C ALA A 49 1.52 0.81 2.11
N VAL A 50 2.06 0.22 3.17
CA VAL A 50 2.56 0.94 4.36
C VAL A 50 4.07 1.12 4.22
N ARG A 51 4.55 2.36 4.13
CA ARG A 51 5.99 2.64 4.17
C ARG A 51 6.46 2.69 5.61
N ILE A 52 7.44 1.86 5.93
CA ILE A 52 8.05 1.80 7.25
C ILE A 52 9.49 2.33 7.16
N ASN A 53 9.96 2.98 8.21
CA ASN A 53 11.35 3.43 8.34
C ASN A 53 12.34 2.24 8.27
N GLU A 54 13.64 2.55 8.20
CA GLU A 54 14.70 1.54 8.01
C GLU A 54 14.79 0.54 9.17
N SER A 55 14.51 1.01 10.38
CA SER A 55 14.54 0.22 11.62
C SER A 55 13.29 -0.67 11.79
N ALA A 56 12.30 -0.59 10.89
CA ALA A 56 10.99 -1.21 11.04
C ALA A 56 10.21 -0.80 12.30
N THR A 57 10.44 0.39 12.83
CA THR A 57 9.84 0.84 14.10
C THR A 57 8.72 1.87 13.92
N GLU A 58 8.68 2.57 12.79
CA GLU A 58 7.75 3.68 12.57
C GLU A 58 7.16 3.61 11.16
N ILE A 59 5.84 3.80 11.09
CA ILE A 59 5.13 4.04 9.83
C ILE A 59 5.41 5.48 9.39
N LEU A 60 5.75 5.65 8.12
CA LEU A 60 6.01 6.95 7.51
C LEU A 60 4.75 7.52 6.87
N ASP A 61 4.05 6.69 6.08
CA ASP A 61 2.82 7.03 5.37
C ASP A 61 2.25 5.79 4.67
N TYR A 62 1.13 6.00 3.98
CA TYR A 62 0.31 4.99 3.33
C TYR A 62 0.12 5.35 1.85
N TYR A 63 0.20 4.35 0.99
CA TYR A 63 -0.25 4.45 -0.39
C TYR A 63 -1.53 3.63 -0.56
N LEU A 64 -2.61 4.27 -1.00
CA LEU A 64 -3.90 3.66 -1.29
C LEU A 64 -3.99 3.38 -2.80
N LEU A 65 -3.52 2.21 -3.21
CA LEU A 65 -3.31 1.87 -4.62
C LEU A 65 -4.48 1.04 -5.15
N PRO A 66 -5.32 1.58 -6.06
CA PRO A 66 -6.36 0.78 -6.69
C PRO A 66 -5.72 -0.28 -7.59
N THR A 67 -6.30 -1.46 -7.61
CA THR A 67 -5.90 -2.48 -8.58
C THR A 67 -6.32 -2.03 -9.97
N THR A 68 -5.36 -2.06 -10.91
CA THR A 68 -5.60 -1.75 -12.32
C THR A 68 -4.96 -2.83 -13.18
N GLU A 69 -5.48 -3.04 -14.40
CA GLU A 69 -4.97 -4.04 -15.34
C GLU A 69 -3.46 -3.89 -15.66
N LYS A 70 -2.87 -2.72 -15.38
CA LYS A 70 -1.47 -2.38 -15.67
C LYS A 70 -0.53 -2.52 -14.49
N VAL A 71 -1.01 -2.94 -13.32
CA VAL A 71 -0.15 -3.08 -12.13
C VAL A 71 0.79 -4.28 -12.32
N ASN A 72 2.07 -3.99 -12.53
CA ASN A 72 3.14 -4.99 -12.40
C ASN A 72 3.12 -5.59 -10.99
N GLU A 73 3.55 -6.85 -10.81
CA GLU A 73 3.65 -7.54 -9.51
C GLU A 73 4.37 -6.74 -8.39
N LYS A 74 5.11 -5.69 -8.77
CA LYS A 74 5.82 -4.82 -7.83
C LYS A 74 5.85 -3.37 -8.27
N LEU A 75 5.85 -2.48 -7.28
CA LEU A 75 6.05 -1.04 -7.42
C LEU A 75 7.26 -0.61 -6.58
N ARG A 76 8.12 0.24 -7.15
CA ARG A 76 9.28 0.81 -6.44
C ARG A 76 9.00 2.27 -6.11
N LEU A 77 9.05 2.60 -4.83
CA LEU A 77 8.92 3.97 -4.34
C LEU A 77 10.29 4.52 -3.94
N ALA A 78 10.43 5.82 -4.08
CA ALA A 78 11.55 6.64 -3.62
C ALA A 78 11.08 7.69 -2.61
N GLU A 79 12.01 8.53 -2.17
CA GLU A 79 11.73 9.72 -1.35
C GLU A 79 10.86 10.74 -2.11
N SER A 80 11.02 10.80 -3.44
CA SER A 80 10.18 11.58 -4.35
C SER A 80 9.80 10.73 -5.55
N ASN A 81 8.51 10.66 -5.87
CA ASN A 81 7.96 9.90 -6.99
C ASN A 81 7.24 10.82 -7.98
N PRO A 82 6.91 10.33 -9.19
CA PRO A 82 6.06 11.07 -10.11
C PRO A 82 4.73 11.50 -9.47
N ALA A 83 4.21 12.66 -9.89
CA ALA A 83 3.01 13.25 -9.29
C ALA A 83 1.79 12.33 -9.37
N GLU A 84 1.68 11.55 -10.45
CA GLU A 84 0.61 10.58 -10.67
C GLU A 84 0.62 9.46 -9.63
N LEU A 85 1.75 9.22 -8.97
CA LEU A 85 1.86 8.24 -7.90
C LEU A 85 1.63 8.88 -6.53
N GLU A 86 2.08 10.11 -6.33
CA GLU A 86 1.90 10.85 -5.07
C GLU A 86 0.43 11.17 -4.78
N ILE A 87 -0.48 11.17 -5.76
CA ILE A 87 -1.94 11.31 -5.50
C ILE A 87 -2.51 10.21 -4.60
N TYR A 88 -1.86 9.04 -4.58
CA TYR A 88 -2.27 7.89 -3.77
C TYR A 88 -1.65 7.89 -2.38
N ARG A 89 -0.75 8.84 -2.08
CA ARG A 89 -0.03 8.92 -0.81
C ARG A 89 -0.82 9.71 0.22
N HIS A 90 -0.88 9.18 1.43
CA HIS A 90 -1.58 9.78 2.56
C HIS A 90 -0.79 9.59 3.85
N ASP A 91 -0.78 10.60 4.71
CA ASP A 91 -0.07 10.56 5.99
C ASP A 91 -0.75 9.62 7.00
N ASN A 92 -2.03 9.34 6.80
CA ASN A 92 -2.85 8.47 7.65
C ASN A 92 -3.92 7.74 6.82
N LEU A 93 -4.73 6.92 7.49
CA LEU A 93 -5.82 6.16 6.86
C LEU A 93 -7.17 6.87 6.88
N ASP A 94 -7.25 8.17 7.21
CA ASP A 94 -8.53 8.90 7.27
C ASP A 94 -9.26 8.85 5.92
N ARG A 95 -8.52 8.93 4.81
CA ARG A 95 -9.07 8.80 3.46
C ARG A 95 -9.69 7.42 3.21
N PHE A 96 -9.03 6.37 3.68
CA PHE A 96 -9.57 5.02 3.61
C PHE A 96 -10.85 4.91 4.45
N PHE A 97 -10.88 5.43 5.68
CA PHE A 97 -12.09 5.43 6.51
C PHE A 97 -13.24 6.23 5.89
N ILE A 98 -12.98 7.33 5.19
CA ILE A 98 -14.02 8.06 4.45
C ILE A 98 -14.57 7.18 3.34
N MET A 99 -13.74 6.50 2.55
CA MET A 99 -14.19 5.60 1.48
C MET A 99 -15.07 4.46 2.00
N VAL A 100 -14.74 3.94 3.19
CA VAL A 100 -15.49 2.85 3.83
C VAL A 100 -16.86 3.32 4.37
N ASN A 101 -16.95 4.55 4.88
CA ASN A 101 -18.15 5.05 5.58
C ASN A 101 -19.20 5.71 4.66
N VAL A 102 -18.98 5.73 3.34
CA VAL A 102 -19.94 6.29 2.36
C VAL A 102 -20.98 5.25 1.90
N PHE A 103 -20.95 4.05 2.49
CA PHE A 103 -21.91 2.97 2.27
C PHE A 103 -22.59 2.57 3.59
#